data_AF-A0A7L5E6I2-F1
#
_entry.id   AF-A0A7L5E6I2-F1
#
_cell.length_a   1.000
_cell.length_b   1.000
_cell.length_c   1.000
_cell.angle_alpha   90.00
_cell.angle_beta   90.00
_cell.angle_gamma   90.00
#
_symmetry.space_group_name_H-M   'P 1'
#
loop_
_entity.id
_entity.type
_entity.pdbx_description
1 polymer ?
#
loop_
_entity_poly.entity_id
_entity_poly.type
_entity_poly.pdbx_seq_one_letter_code
_entity_poly.pdbx_strand_id
1 'polypeptide(L)' 'MSILNNKTEKEALKIMAAALKHFEKLEPYFMNAEDSFKARLAENALRTLIEANGYTVVHRIGKGMKLVRIPNR' A
#
# COMPACT_ATOMS: atom_id res chain seq x y z
N MET A 1 3.64 12.92 21.87
CA MET A 1 3.10 12.95 20.50
C MET A 1 1.58 12.86 20.57
N SER A 2 0.86 13.75 19.88
CA SER A 2 -0.60 13.88 19.96
C SER A 2 -1.31 12.65 19.41
N ILE A 3 -2.31 12.14 20.14
CA ILE A 3 -3.18 11.02 19.76
C ILE A 3 -3.89 11.30 18.42
N LEU A 4 -4.13 12.58 18.12
CA LEU A 4 -4.72 13.02 16.85
C LEU A 4 -3.81 12.69 15.67
N ASN A 5 -2.49 12.93 15.80
CA ASN A 5 -1.51 12.70 14.74
C ASN A 5 -1.41 11.21 14.37
N ASN A 6 -1.42 10.33 15.38
CA ASN A 6 -1.40 8.88 15.17
C ASN A 6 -2.65 8.38 14.43
N LYS A 7 -3.81 9.02 14.65
CA LYS A 7 -5.05 8.66 13.95
C LYS A 7 -4.99 9.09 12.48
N THR A 8 -4.54 10.31 12.20
CA THR A 8 -4.41 10.84 10.83
C THR A 8 -3.37 10.07 10.03
N GLU A 9 -2.21 9.77 10.62
CA GLU A 9 -1.15 8.96 10.00
C GLU A 9 -1.66 7.55 9.67
N LYS A 10 -2.36 6.90 10.60
CA LYS A 10 -2.92 5.57 10.37
C LYS A 10 -3.98 5.57 9.27
N GLU A 11 -4.82 6.61 9.18
CA GLU A 11 -5.78 6.73 8.08
C GLU A 11 -5.08 6.98 6.74
N ALA A 12 -4.04 7.81 6.69
CA ALA A 12 -3.24 7.99 5.47
C ALA A 12 -2.62 6.66 5.00
N LEU A 13 -2.05 5.87 5.91
CA LEU A 13 -1.49 4.55 5.62
C LEU A 13 -2.56 3.56 5.11
N LYS A 14 -3.79 3.61 5.66
CA LYS A 14 -4.91 2.81 5.15
C LYS A 14 -5.31 3.18 3.73
N ILE A 15 -5.35 4.47 3.41
CA ILE A 15 -5.67 4.96 2.06
C ILE A 15 -4.60 4.47 1.07
N MET A 16 -3.32 4.58 1.44
CA MET A 16 -2.21 4.06 0.64
C MET A 16 -2.34 2.53 0.43
N ALA A 17 -2.66 1.78 1.49
CA ALA A 17 -2.88 0.34 1.39
C ALA A 17 -4.07 -0.04 0.51
N ALA A 18 -5.15 0.75 0.53
CA ALA A 18 -6.30 0.55 -0.35
C ALA A 18 -5.94 0.81 -1.83
N ALA A 19 -5.09 1.80 -2.10
CA ALA A 19 -4.61 2.12 -3.44
C ALA A 19 -3.84 0.93 -4.07
N LEU A 20 -3.07 0.18 -3.29
CA LEU A 20 -2.30 -0.99 -3.76
C LEU A 20 -3.17 -2.05 -4.46
N LYS A 21 -4.44 -2.23 -4.05
CA LYS A 21 -5.37 -3.16 -4.70
C LYS A 21 -5.62 -2.82 -6.17
N HIS A 22 -5.52 -1.54 -6.54
CA HIS A 22 -5.74 -1.11 -7.91
C HIS A 22 -4.57 -1.48 -8.81
N PHE A 23 -3.35 -1.57 -8.28
CA PHE A 23 -2.17 -1.98 -9.03
C PHE A 23 -2.23 -3.45 -9.45
N GLU A 24 -2.74 -4.35 -8.59
CA GLU A 24 -3.01 -5.75 -8.97
C GLU A 24 -4.01 -5.87 -10.13
N LYS A 25 -4.91 -4.89 -10.26
CA LYS A 25 -5.90 -4.84 -11.34
C LYS A 25 -5.39 -4.16 -12.60
N LEU A 26 -4.15 -3.68 -12.64
CA LEU A 26 -3.57 -3.06 -13.84
C LEU A 26 -3.04 -4.10 -14.85
N GLU A 27 -2.76 -5.34 -14.42
CA GLU A 27 -2.34 -6.44 -15.31
C GLU A 27 -3.25 -6.70 -16.52
N PRO A 28 -4.60 -6.67 -16.43
CA PRO A 28 -5.47 -6.87 -17.59
C PRO A 28 -5.56 -5.67 -18.54
N TYR A 29 -4.94 -4.53 -18.24
CA TYR A 29 -4.93 -3.37 -19.14
C TYR A 29 -3.79 -3.52 -20.17
N PHE A 30 -4.04 -3.05 -21.41
CA PHE A 30 -3.02 -2.97 -22.47
C PHE A 30 -1.97 -1.90 -22.14
N MET A 31 -1.15 -2.15 -21.12
CA MET A 31 -0.03 -1.31 -20.75
C MET A 31 1.15 -1.62 -21.67
N ASN A 32 1.80 -0.56 -22.17
CA ASN A 32 3.13 -0.73 -22.77
C ASN A 32 4.17 -1.01 -21.66
N ALA A 33 5.39 -1.35 -22.07
CA ALA A 33 6.46 -1.69 -21.13
C ALA A 33 6.80 -0.54 -20.15
N GLU A 34 6.67 0.71 -20.59
CA GLU A 34 6.96 1.89 -19.78
C GLU A 34 5.89 2.12 -18.70
N ASP A 35 4.62 1.99 -19.06
CA ASP A 35 3.49 2.12 -18.14
C ASP A 35 3.50 1.02 -17.08
N SER A 36 3.81 -0.22 -17.49
CA SER A 36 3.99 -1.35 -16.55
C SER A 36 5.13 -1.09 -15.56
N PHE A 37 6.26 -0.56 -16.03
CA PHE A 37 7.39 -0.19 -15.18
C PHE A 37 7.02 0.91 -14.17
N LYS A 38 6.34 1.97 -14.64
CA LYS A 38 5.87 3.08 -13.79
C LYS A 38 4.86 2.61 -12.74
N ALA A 39 3.92 1.74 -13.12
CA ALA A 39 2.94 1.16 -12.20
C ALA A 39 3.63 0.38 -11.08
N ARG A 40 4.64 -0.45 -11.43
CA ARG A 40 5.41 -1.22 -10.45
C ARG A 40 6.27 -0.35 -9.54
N LEU A 41 6.82 0.74 -10.07
CA LEU A 41 7.60 1.70 -9.29
C LEU A 41 6.72 2.45 -8.28
N ALA A 42 5.51 2.85 -8.69
CA ALA A 42 4.53 3.46 -7.80
C ALA A 42 4.02 2.49 -6.72
N GLU A 43 3.76 1.23 -7.08
CA GLU A 43 3.39 0.19 -6.11
C GLU A 43 4.47 0.02 -5.03
N ASN A 44 5.73 -0.12 -5.46
CA ASN A 44 6.87 -0.27 -4.56
C ASN A 44 7.03 0.95 -3.63
N ALA A 45 6.91 2.16 -4.16
CA ALA A 45 7.01 3.38 -3.36
C ALA A 45 5.97 3.43 -2.24
N LEU A 46 4.71 3.08 -2.54
CA LEU A 46 3.64 3.00 -1.53
C LEU A 46 3.94 1.93 -0.48
N ARG A 47 4.42 0.74 -0.87
CA ARG A 47 4.78 -0.32 0.08
C ARG A 47 5.91 0.12 1.00
N THR A 48 6.98 0.72 0.46
CA THR A 48 8.12 1.19 1.26
C THR A 48 7.72 2.29 2.25
N LEU A 49 6.82 3.22 1.87
CA LEU A 49 6.29 4.22 2.80
C LEU A 49 5.51 3.59 3.96
N ILE A 50 4.73 2.55 3.68
CA ILE A 50 3.97 1.85 4.72
C ILE A 50 4.92 1.07 5.67
N GLU A 51 5.94 0.43 5.11
CA GLU A 51 6.98 -0.30 5.84
C GLU A 51 7.86 0.60 6.70
N ALA A 52 8.24 1.77 6.20
CA ALA A 52 8.96 2.78 6.96
C ALA A 52 8.19 3.26 8.21
N ASN A 53 6.86 3.12 8.21
CA ASN A 53 6.00 3.42 9.35
C ASN A 53 5.73 2.21 10.26
N GLY A 54 6.41 1.08 10.05
CA GLY A 54 6.29 -0.14 10.87
C GLY A 54 5.06 -0.99 10.56
N TYR A 55 4.47 -0.82 9.38
CA TYR A 55 3.32 -1.60 8.92
C TYR A 55 3.65 -2.33 7.62
N THR A 56 2.93 -3.40 7.34
CA THR A 56 2.95 -4.11 6.06
C THR A 56 1.53 -4.26 5.55
N VAL A 57 1.37 -4.47 4.24
CA VAL A 57 0.06 -4.66 3.61
C VAL A 57 -0.08 -6.11 3.18
N VAL A 58 -1.14 -6.76 3.68
CA VAL A 58 -1.48 -8.12 3.32
C VAL A 58 -2.79 -8.11 2.55
N HIS A 59 -2.78 -8.69 1.35
CA HIS A 59 -3.99 -8.93 0.59
C HIS A 59 -4.69 -10.18 1.14
N ARG A 60 -5.95 -10.04 1.59
CA ARG A 60 -6.80 -11.20 1.87
C ARG A 60 -7.87 -11.33 0.79
N ILE A 61 -7.87 -12.48 0.11
CA ILE A 61 -8.89 -12.86 -0.86
C ILE A 61 -10.28 -12.67 -0.21
N GLY A 62 -11.15 -11.91 -0.89
CA GLY A 62 -12.52 -11.60 -0.43
C GLY A 62 -12.65 -10.50 0.64
N LYS A 63 -11.55 -10.02 1.26
CA LYS A 63 -11.59 -8.97 2.31
C LYS A 63 -10.76 -7.71 1.98
N GLY A 64 -10.03 -7.71 0.86
CA GLY A 64 -9.23 -6.55 0.42
C GLY A 64 -7.88 -6.44 1.11
N MET A 65 -7.25 -5.28 0.98
CA MET A 65 -5.93 -4.98 1.55
C MET A 65 -6.06 -4.64 3.03
N LYS A 66 -5.30 -5.33 3.89
CA LYS A 66 -5.27 -5.08 5.34
C LYS A 66 -3.89 -4.58 5.75
N LEU A 67 -3.88 -3.46 6.49
CA LEU A 67 -2.71 -2.97 7.17
C LEU A 67 -2.42 -3.86 8.40
N VAL A 68 -1.22 -4.43 8.48
CA VAL A 68 -0.77 -5.27 9.59
C VAL A 68 0.48 -4.63 10.18
N ARG A 69 0.58 -4.57 11.50
CA ARG A 69 1.79 -4.05 12.15
C ARG A 69 2.90 -5.10 12.04
N ILE A 70 4.09 -4.68 11.62
CA ILE A 70 5.26 -5.57 11.62
C ILE A 70 5.66 -5.76 13.09
N PRO A 71 5.64 -7.00 13.63
CA PRO A 71 6.18 -7.25 14.96
C PRO A 71 7.68 -6.93 14.92
N ASN A 72 8.11 -6.04 15.83
CA ASN A 72 9.46 -5.46 15.83
C ASN A 72 10.56 -6.52 15.64
N ARG A 73 11.52 -6.20 14.76
CA ARG A 73 12.88 -6.74 14.79
C ARG A 73 13.62 -6.21 16.03
#